data_AF-A0A429ID94-F1
#
_entry.id   AF-A0A429ID94-F1
#
_cell.length_a   1.000
_cell.length_b   1.000
_cell.length_c   1.000
_cell.angle_alpha   90.00
_cell.angle_beta   90.00
_cell.angle_gamma   90.00
#
_symmetry.space_group_name_H-M   'P 1'
#
loop_
_entity.id
_entity.type
_entity.pdbx_description
1 polymer ?
#
loop_
_entity_poly.entity_id
_entity_poly.type
_entity_poly.pdbx_seq_one_letter_code
_entity_poly.pdbx_strand_id
1 'polypeptide(L)'
;AAGGYCKALMGNHELLLLGAKRFGDTPVQSGAGTASFQAAWLLNGGQKSDMDRLQDHHLQWMARLDAVMEEDGHLLVHSDTTAYLEYGNSIEDVNDTVHDVLTRSDADEVWDLFRKFTKRFAFRDEEAGPMAVRELLDTYGGERVVHGHSPIPYLLGEVGGEDDEGEGVAVEGPHVYADGLAIAMDGGVTMAGKLLVVQLPLTG
;
A
#
# COMPACT_ATOMS: atom_id res chain seq x y z
N ALA A 1 -12.74 -14.69 22.92
CA ALA A 1 -11.80 -13.74 22.29
C ALA A 1 -10.67 -13.44 23.27
N ALA A 2 -9.44 -13.30 22.82
CA ALA A 2 -8.27 -13.07 23.69
C ALA A 2 -8.04 -11.58 24.05
N GLY A 3 -9.01 -10.70 23.77
CA GLY A 3 -8.95 -9.26 24.10
C GLY A 3 -8.20 -8.38 23.10
N GLY A 4 -7.46 -8.97 22.15
CA GLY A 4 -6.78 -8.23 21.08
C GLY A 4 -7.68 -7.93 19.86
N TYR A 5 -7.23 -6.99 19.03
CA TYR A 5 -7.85 -6.59 17.77
C TYR A 5 -6.79 -6.59 16.65
N CYS A 6 -7.21 -6.89 15.42
CA CYS A 6 -6.37 -6.84 14.23
C CYS A 6 -7.10 -6.03 13.17
N LYS A 7 -6.39 -5.08 12.58
CA LYS A 7 -6.88 -4.23 11.50
C LYS A 7 -5.95 -4.34 10.32
N ALA A 8 -6.54 -4.48 9.14
CA ALA A 8 -5.83 -4.33 7.88
C ALA A 8 -6.08 -2.92 7.34
N LEU A 9 -5.13 -2.43 6.53
CA LEU A 9 -5.30 -1.19 5.78
C LEU A 9 -5.63 -1.51 4.32
N MET A 10 -6.23 -0.53 3.64
CA MET A 10 -6.47 -0.57 2.21
C MET A 10 -5.14 -0.54 1.44
N GLY A 11 -4.82 -1.62 0.74
CA GLY A 11 -3.71 -1.67 -0.18
C GLY A 11 -4.13 -1.52 -1.64
N ASN A 12 -3.14 -1.44 -2.53
CA ASN A 12 -3.40 -1.41 -3.97
C ASN A 12 -4.02 -2.73 -4.48
N HIS A 13 -3.76 -3.87 -3.83
CA HIS A 13 -4.33 -5.16 -4.23
C HIS A 13 -5.80 -5.29 -3.84
N GLU A 14 -6.23 -4.73 -2.70
CA GLU A 14 -7.65 -4.63 -2.34
C GLU A 14 -8.41 -3.78 -3.37
N LEU A 15 -7.85 -2.62 -3.75
CA LEU A 15 -8.42 -1.75 -4.78
C LEU A 15 -8.49 -2.46 -6.15
N LEU A 16 -7.42 -3.15 -6.54
CA LEU A 16 -7.36 -3.90 -7.79
C LEU A 16 -8.38 -5.03 -7.83
N LEU A 17 -8.53 -5.78 -6.73
CA LEU A 17 -9.47 -6.89 -6.62
C LEU A 17 -10.93 -6.40 -6.58
N LEU A 18 -11.23 -5.34 -5.83
CA LEU A 18 -12.54 -4.69 -5.83
C LEU A 18 -12.89 -4.20 -7.25
N GLY A 19 -11.95 -3.52 -7.91
CA GLY A 19 -12.15 -3.03 -9.27
C GLY A 19 -12.31 -4.16 -10.28
N ALA A 20 -11.52 -5.24 -10.19
CA ALA A 20 -11.66 -6.39 -11.09
C ALA A 20 -13.00 -7.10 -10.93
N LYS A 21 -13.50 -7.20 -9.68
CA LYS A 21 -14.84 -7.78 -9.42
C LYS A 21 -15.97 -6.90 -9.94
N ARG A 22 -15.83 -5.57 -9.86
CA ARG A 22 -16.91 -4.62 -10.19
C ARG A 22 -16.92 -4.20 -11.66
N PHE A 23 -15.75 -3.96 -12.24
CA PHE A 23 -15.59 -3.35 -13.56
C PHE A 23 -15.10 -4.34 -14.62
N GLY A 24 -14.50 -5.47 -14.22
CA GLY A 24 -14.05 -6.50 -15.16
C GLY A 24 -13.13 -5.95 -16.25
N ASP A 25 -13.54 -6.15 -17.51
CA ASP A 25 -12.84 -5.71 -18.72
C ASP A 25 -13.24 -4.29 -19.19
N THR A 26 -14.03 -3.56 -18.40
CA THR A 26 -14.40 -2.17 -18.70
C THR A 26 -13.13 -1.34 -18.94
N PRO A 27 -13.02 -0.67 -20.09
CA PRO A 27 -11.88 0.19 -20.40
C PRO A 27 -11.75 1.37 -19.43
N VAL A 28 -10.53 1.63 -18.95
CA VAL A 28 -10.18 2.82 -18.17
C VAL A 28 -9.01 3.56 -18.81
N GLN A 29 -8.94 4.87 -18.61
CA GLN A 29 -7.84 5.67 -19.12
C GLN A 29 -6.60 5.47 -18.24
N SER A 30 -5.48 5.07 -18.84
CA SER A 30 -4.19 4.97 -18.16
C SER A 30 -3.13 5.79 -18.87
N GLY A 31 -2.06 6.15 -18.17
CA GLY A 31 -0.95 6.93 -18.74
C GLY A 31 -0.22 6.25 -19.91
N ALA A 32 -0.44 4.94 -20.10
CA ALA A 32 0.13 4.14 -21.20
C ALA A 32 -0.92 3.73 -22.26
N GLY A 33 -2.14 4.28 -22.19
CA GLY A 33 -3.25 3.96 -23.08
C GLY A 33 -4.43 3.31 -22.34
N THR A 34 -5.24 2.54 -23.03
CA THR A 34 -6.41 1.87 -22.44
C THR A 34 -5.99 0.65 -21.61
N ALA A 35 -6.50 0.56 -20.38
CA ALA A 35 -6.30 -0.58 -19.47
C ALA A 35 -7.65 -1.14 -18.99
N SER A 36 -7.63 -2.23 -18.22
CA SER A 36 -8.79 -2.73 -17.46
C SER A 36 -8.34 -3.41 -16.17
N PHE A 37 -9.23 -3.44 -15.17
CA PHE A 37 -8.94 -4.07 -13.88
C PHE A 37 -8.75 -5.58 -14.00
N GLN A 38 -9.53 -6.26 -14.83
CA GLN A 38 -9.37 -7.71 -15.02
C GLN A 38 -8.00 -8.05 -15.61
N ALA A 39 -7.53 -7.28 -16.60
CA ALA A 39 -6.20 -7.49 -17.18
C ALA A 39 -5.10 -7.23 -16.15
N ALA A 40 -5.21 -6.15 -15.40
CA ALA A 40 -4.25 -5.81 -14.34
C ALA A 40 -4.25 -6.84 -13.20
N TRP A 41 -5.41 -7.38 -12.80
CA TRP A 41 -5.51 -8.43 -11.79
C TRP A 41 -4.73 -9.68 -12.21
N LEU A 42 -4.97 -10.17 -13.43
CA LEU A 42 -4.28 -11.34 -13.97
C LEU A 42 -2.78 -11.10 -14.14
N LEU A 43 -2.38 -9.91 -14.62
CA LEU A 43 -0.97 -9.54 -14.80
C LEU A 43 -0.21 -9.52 -13.47
N ASN A 44 -0.86 -9.14 -12.37
CA ASN A 44 -0.26 -9.07 -11.03
C ASN A 44 -0.49 -10.35 -10.21
N GLY A 45 -0.60 -11.51 -10.88
CA GLY A 45 -0.67 -12.83 -10.23
C GLY A 45 -2.04 -13.22 -9.69
N GLY A 46 -3.07 -12.43 -9.97
CA GLY A 46 -4.44 -12.69 -9.55
C GLY A 46 -5.02 -13.97 -10.13
N GLN A 47 -5.68 -14.78 -9.30
CA GLN A 47 -6.25 -16.06 -9.72
C GLN A 47 -7.73 -15.91 -10.07
N LYS A 48 -8.17 -16.64 -11.10
CA LYS A 48 -9.59 -16.70 -11.47
C LYS A 48 -10.44 -17.30 -10.34
N SER A 49 -9.91 -18.30 -9.64
CA SER A 49 -10.58 -18.96 -8.52
C SER A 49 -10.90 -18.02 -7.36
N ASP A 50 -10.12 -16.94 -7.18
CA ASP A 50 -10.39 -15.95 -6.14
C ASP A 50 -11.66 -15.19 -6.48
N MET A 51 -11.79 -14.72 -7.72
CA MET A 51 -12.98 -14.00 -8.21
C MET A 51 -14.25 -14.84 -8.14
N ASP A 52 -14.13 -16.15 -8.41
CA ASP A 52 -15.22 -17.12 -8.32
C ASP A 52 -15.68 -17.37 -6.87
N ARG A 53 -14.79 -17.20 -5.89
CA ARG A 53 -15.04 -17.46 -4.45
C ARG A 53 -15.37 -16.21 -3.64
N LEU A 54 -15.13 -15.01 -4.19
CA LEU A 54 -15.48 -13.75 -3.53
C LEU A 54 -16.99 -13.66 -3.30
N GLN A 55 -17.36 -13.28 -2.07
CA GLN A 55 -18.74 -13.07 -1.64
C GLN A 55 -18.90 -11.61 -1.21
N ASP A 56 -20.14 -11.13 -1.19
CA ASP A 56 -20.45 -9.72 -0.88
C ASP A 56 -19.88 -9.27 0.47
N HIS A 57 -19.88 -10.14 1.49
CA HIS A 57 -19.33 -9.78 2.79
C HIS A 57 -17.80 -9.59 2.77
N HIS A 58 -17.06 -10.29 1.91
CA HIS A 58 -15.63 -10.04 1.69
C HIS A 58 -15.43 -8.67 1.05
N LEU A 59 -16.22 -8.36 0.00
CA LEU A 59 -16.14 -7.09 -0.73
C LEU A 59 -16.50 -5.91 0.16
N GLN A 60 -17.55 -6.05 0.97
CA GLN A 60 -17.97 -5.04 1.93
C GLN A 60 -16.94 -4.84 3.05
N TRP A 61 -16.28 -5.90 3.49
CA TRP A 61 -15.20 -5.78 4.47
C TRP A 61 -14.01 -5.02 3.88
N MET A 62 -13.52 -5.41 2.70
CA MET A 62 -12.39 -4.72 2.04
C MET A 62 -12.71 -3.27 1.72
N ALA A 63 -13.92 -2.97 1.24
CA ALA A 63 -14.33 -1.60 0.88
C ALA A 63 -14.46 -0.64 2.07
N ARG A 64 -14.37 -1.15 3.31
CA ARG A 64 -14.40 -0.36 4.56
C ARG A 64 -13.03 -0.30 5.26
N LEU A 65 -11.98 -0.83 4.67
CA LEU A 65 -10.64 -0.71 5.24
C LEU A 65 -10.20 0.76 5.19
N ASP A 66 -9.53 1.20 6.24
CA ASP A 66 -8.93 2.54 6.25
C ASP A 66 -7.67 2.54 5.38
N ALA A 67 -7.47 3.61 4.63
CA ALA A 67 -6.26 3.85 3.86
C ALA A 67 -5.09 4.34 4.72
N VAL A 68 -5.41 5.11 5.76
CA VAL A 68 -4.46 5.74 6.67
C VAL A 68 -4.96 5.55 8.10
N MET A 69 -4.05 5.25 9.03
CA MET A 69 -4.35 5.18 10.45
C MET A 69 -3.17 5.70 11.25
N GLU A 70 -3.42 6.29 12.42
CA GLU A 70 -2.38 6.57 13.41
C GLU A 70 -2.69 5.75 14.66
N GLU A 71 -1.65 5.10 15.21
CA GLU A 71 -1.74 4.33 16.45
C GLU A 71 -0.41 4.42 17.21
N ASP A 72 -0.46 4.71 18.51
CA ASP A 72 0.70 4.81 19.40
C ASP A 72 1.87 5.63 18.82
N GLY A 73 1.58 6.75 18.16
CA GLY A 73 2.57 7.63 17.54
C GLY A 73 3.09 7.16 16.18
N HIS A 74 2.46 6.17 15.55
CA HIS A 74 2.89 5.64 14.24
C HIS A 74 1.80 5.85 13.20
N LEU A 75 2.12 6.60 12.14
CA LEU A 75 1.26 6.74 10.97
C LEU A 75 1.44 5.51 10.08
N LEU A 76 0.39 4.71 9.93
CA LEU A 76 0.34 3.48 9.17
C LEU A 76 -0.27 3.74 7.79
N VAL A 77 0.46 3.41 6.73
CA VAL A 77 0.03 3.53 5.33
C VAL A 77 0.43 2.32 4.52
N HIS A 78 -0.19 2.09 3.37
CA HIS A 78 0.18 0.96 2.51
C HIS A 78 1.52 1.16 1.82
N SER A 79 1.75 2.32 1.19
CA SER A 79 2.93 2.59 0.36
C SER A 79 3.68 3.87 0.70
N ASP A 80 4.96 3.93 0.32
CA ASP A 80 5.84 5.08 0.55
C ASP A 80 5.62 6.18 -0.50
N THR A 81 4.48 6.85 -0.40
CA THR A 81 4.07 7.95 -1.28
C THR A 81 3.39 9.08 -0.51
N THR A 82 3.48 10.30 -1.02
CA THR A 82 2.73 11.47 -0.52
C THR A 82 1.34 11.60 -1.15
N ALA A 83 0.95 10.69 -2.06
CA ALA A 83 -0.33 10.77 -2.76
C ALA A 83 -1.56 10.74 -1.84
N TYR A 84 -1.41 10.29 -0.58
CA TYR A 84 -2.44 10.39 0.45
C TYR A 84 -2.89 11.83 0.68
N LEU A 85 -2.00 12.83 0.57
CA LEU A 85 -2.30 14.26 0.71
C LEU A 85 -3.27 14.79 -0.35
N GLU A 86 -3.46 14.07 -1.46
CA GLU A 86 -4.43 14.44 -2.49
C GLU A 86 -5.88 14.13 -2.09
N TYR A 87 -6.10 13.39 -0.99
CA TYR A 87 -7.40 12.88 -0.57
C TYR A 87 -7.96 13.52 0.70
N GLY A 88 -7.23 14.42 1.36
CA GLY A 88 -7.72 15.05 2.58
C GLY A 88 -6.62 15.78 3.35
N ASN A 89 -7.02 16.54 4.37
CA ASN A 89 -6.09 17.23 5.27
C ASN A 89 -6.12 16.66 6.70
N SER A 90 -6.78 15.52 6.87
CA SER A 90 -6.83 14.73 8.10
C SER A 90 -6.99 13.25 7.76
N ILE A 91 -6.72 12.36 8.73
CA ILE A 91 -6.92 10.91 8.55
C ILE A 91 -8.39 10.59 8.22
N GLU A 92 -9.33 11.27 8.87
CA GLU A 92 -10.77 11.11 8.62
C GLU A 92 -11.10 11.49 7.17
N ASP A 93 -10.66 12.66 6.71
CA ASP A 93 -10.91 13.13 5.33
C ASP A 93 -10.40 12.15 4.27
N VAL A 94 -9.20 11.59 4.47
CA VAL A 94 -8.60 10.64 3.52
C VAL A 94 -9.42 9.36 3.47
N ASN A 95 -9.77 8.78 4.62
CA ASN A 95 -10.54 7.55 4.69
C ASN A 95 -11.94 7.74 4.10
N ASP A 96 -12.62 8.84 4.46
CA ASP A 96 -13.93 9.19 3.91
C ASP A 96 -13.88 9.36 2.39
N THR A 97 -12.87 10.09 1.88
CA THR A 97 -12.71 10.28 0.42
C THR A 97 -12.46 8.95 -0.29
N VAL A 98 -11.64 8.07 0.28
CA VAL A 98 -11.39 6.73 -0.28
C VAL A 98 -12.67 5.89 -0.27
N HIS A 99 -13.42 5.88 0.82
CA HIS A 99 -14.69 5.16 0.93
C HIS A 99 -15.74 5.72 -0.01
N ASP A 100 -15.77 7.03 -0.23
CA ASP A 100 -16.68 7.70 -1.17
C ASP A 100 -16.34 7.35 -2.63
N VAL A 101 -15.07 7.34 -3.02
CA VAL A 101 -14.64 6.86 -4.35
C VAL A 101 -15.09 5.42 -4.56
N LEU A 102 -14.89 4.55 -3.57
CA LEU A 102 -15.34 3.15 -3.64
C LEU A 102 -16.86 3.02 -3.64
N THR A 103 -17.60 3.93 -3.01
CA THR A 103 -19.06 3.89 -2.96
C THR A 103 -19.69 4.40 -4.25
N ARG A 104 -19.18 5.49 -4.82
CA ARG A 104 -19.61 6.01 -6.14
C ARG A 104 -19.37 5.00 -7.26
N SER A 105 -18.33 4.18 -7.10
CA SER A 105 -18.02 3.06 -7.99
C SER A 105 -17.85 3.49 -9.45
N ASP A 106 -17.16 4.61 -9.67
CA ASP A 106 -16.68 5.03 -10.98
C ASP A 106 -15.35 4.34 -11.31
N ALA A 107 -15.23 3.78 -12.52
CA ALA A 107 -14.08 2.95 -12.88
C ALA A 107 -12.79 3.76 -13.00
N ASP A 108 -12.83 4.98 -13.55
CA ASP A 108 -11.65 5.82 -13.74
C ASP A 108 -11.15 6.38 -12.39
N GLU A 109 -12.06 6.75 -11.48
CA GLU A 109 -11.69 7.22 -10.14
C GLU A 109 -11.08 6.11 -9.27
N VAL A 110 -11.68 4.91 -9.27
CA VAL A 110 -11.12 3.76 -8.55
C VAL A 110 -9.78 3.36 -9.17
N TRP A 111 -9.61 3.53 -10.48
CA TRP A 111 -8.36 3.23 -11.16
C TRP A 111 -7.26 4.23 -10.78
N ASP A 112 -7.56 5.53 -10.70
CA ASP A 112 -6.62 6.54 -10.22
C ASP A 112 -6.20 6.26 -8.76
N LEU A 113 -7.16 5.88 -7.91
CA LEU A 113 -6.90 5.49 -6.53
C LEU A 113 -5.95 4.28 -6.46
N PHE A 114 -6.26 3.20 -7.19
CA PHE A 114 -5.36 2.05 -7.34
C PHE A 114 -3.94 2.49 -7.75
N ARG A 115 -3.85 3.33 -8.78
CA ARG A 115 -2.57 3.76 -9.36
C ARG A 115 -1.76 4.67 -8.44
N LYS A 116 -2.42 5.45 -7.57
CA LYS A 116 -1.74 6.25 -6.54
C LYS A 116 -1.21 5.37 -5.42
N PHE A 117 -1.95 4.33 -5.03
CA PHE A 117 -1.50 3.38 -4.01
C PHE A 117 -0.38 2.46 -4.52
N THR A 118 -0.16 2.36 -5.85
CA THR A 118 1.02 1.67 -6.40
C THR A 118 2.28 2.52 -6.48
N LYS A 119 2.19 3.85 -6.26
CA LYS A 119 3.38 4.73 -6.21
C LYS A 119 4.32 4.29 -5.08
N ARG A 120 5.60 4.58 -5.26
CA ARG A 120 6.68 4.16 -4.37
C ARG A 120 7.84 5.14 -4.40
N PHE A 121 8.74 4.98 -3.44
CA PHE A 121 10.04 5.64 -3.33
C PHE A 121 10.01 7.14 -3.05
N ALA A 122 8.88 7.70 -2.62
CA ALA A 122 8.84 9.12 -2.25
C ALA A 122 9.73 9.43 -1.03
N PHE A 123 9.96 8.44 -0.17
CA PHE A 123 10.77 8.60 1.04
C PHE A 123 12.23 8.17 0.83
N ARG A 124 12.58 7.61 -0.33
CA ARG A 124 13.87 6.92 -0.56
C ARG A 124 15.05 7.87 -0.72
N ASP A 125 14.81 9.04 -1.29
CA ASP A 125 15.85 10.05 -1.50
C ASP A 125 16.38 10.58 -0.17
N GLU A 126 17.70 10.72 -0.02
CA GLU A 126 18.32 11.12 1.25
C GLU A 126 17.96 12.56 1.66
N GLU A 127 17.79 13.47 0.69
CA GLU A 127 17.49 14.88 0.97
C GLU A 127 15.99 15.15 1.01
N ALA A 128 15.26 14.67 0.00
CA ALA A 128 13.83 14.93 -0.17
C ALA A 128 12.95 13.95 0.63
N GLY A 129 13.43 12.74 0.90
CA GLY A 129 12.66 11.69 1.59
C GLY A 129 12.19 12.09 2.99
N PRO A 130 13.08 12.57 3.88
CA PRO A 130 12.67 13.07 5.19
C PRO A 130 11.65 14.20 5.12
N MET A 131 11.71 15.07 4.10
CA MET A 131 10.71 16.13 3.91
C MET A 131 9.35 15.56 3.52
N ALA A 132 9.31 14.60 2.60
CA ALA A 132 8.07 13.93 2.19
C ALA A 132 7.40 13.18 3.35
N VAL A 133 8.20 12.55 4.23
CA VAL A 133 7.69 11.88 5.44
C VAL A 133 7.15 12.91 6.43
N ARG A 134 7.89 14.00 6.69
CA ARG A 134 7.43 15.09 7.58
C ARG A 134 6.14 15.72 7.09
N GLU A 135 5.95 15.90 5.78
CA GLU A 135 4.70 16.44 5.23
C GLU A 135 3.48 15.59 5.59
N LEU A 136 3.61 14.26 5.54
CA LEU A 136 2.55 13.35 6.00
C LEU A 136 2.34 13.42 7.51
N LEU A 137 3.41 13.42 8.30
CA LEU A 137 3.33 13.47 9.77
C LEU A 137 2.76 14.81 10.27
N ASP A 138 3.11 15.93 9.63
CA ASP A 138 2.59 17.26 9.95
C ASP A 138 1.09 17.37 9.64
N THR A 139 0.62 16.63 8.61
CA THR A 139 -0.79 16.64 8.20
C THR A 139 -1.64 15.66 9.02
N TYR A 140 -1.11 14.45 9.28
CA TYR A 140 -1.90 13.33 9.81
C TYR A 140 -1.54 12.96 11.25
N GLY A 141 -0.45 13.49 11.79
CA GLY A 141 0.06 13.13 13.12
C GLY A 141 0.99 11.91 13.09
N GLY A 142 1.43 11.53 14.30
CA GLY A 142 2.46 10.51 14.51
C GLY A 142 3.88 11.08 14.54
N GLU A 143 4.83 10.23 14.92
CA GLU A 143 6.26 10.51 15.00
C GLU A 143 7.05 9.80 13.89
N ARG A 144 6.53 8.68 13.38
CA ARG A 144 7.11 7.88 12.31
C ARG A 144 6.04 7.31 11.39
N VAL A 145 6.38 7.12 10.12
CA VAL A 145 5.55 6.44 9.12
C VAL A 145 5.96 4.98 9.02
N VAL A 146 5.00 4.07 9.09
CA VAL A 146 5.18 2.64 8.86
C VAL A 146 4.45 2.27 7.57
N HIS A 147 5.16 1.61 6.66
CA HIS A 147 4.57 1.24 5.36
C HIS A 147 4.99 -0.14 4.87
N GLY A 148 4.22 -0.66 3.91
CA GLY A 148 4.55 -1.85 3.13
C GLY A 148 4.80 -1.48 1.67
N HIS A 149 4.27 -2.30 0.75
CA HIS A 149 4.22 -2.14 -0.72
C HIS A 149 5.55 -2.10 -1.47
N SER A 150 6.53 -1.38 -0.94
CA SER A 150 7.90 -1.28 -1.45
C SER A 150 8.74 -2.28 -0.67
N PRO A 151 9.03 -3.47 -1.24
CA PRO A 151 9.80 -4.47 -0.54
C PRO A 151 11.17 -3.91 -0.15
N ILE A 152 11.65 -4.26 1.04
CA ILE A 152 12.94 -3.81 1.56
C ILE A 152 14.08 -4.07 0.56
N PRO A 153 14.19 -5.22 -0.14
CA PRO A 153 15.23 -5.41 -1.16
C PRO A 153 15.20 -4.36 -2.28
N TYR A 154 14.01 -3.84 -2.62
CA TYR A 154 13.85 -2.82 -3.67
C TYR A 154 14.34 -1.46 -3.19
N LEU A 155 14.08 -1.12 -1.91
CA LEU A 155 14.56 0.11 -1.28
C LEU A 155 16.09 0.13 -1.17
N LEU A 156 16.69 -1.01 -0.85
CA LEU A 156 18.15 -1.18 -0.77
C LEU A 156 18.84 -1.16 -2.15
N GLY A 157 18.06 -1.25 -3.24
CA GLY A 157 18.60 -1.23 -4.60
C GLY A 157 19.28 -2.54 -5.03
N GLU A 158 18.96 -3.63 -4.35
CA GLU A 158 19.64 -4.93 -4.50
C GLU A 158 18.80 -5.96 -5.25
N VAL A 159 17.91 -5.50 -6.13
CA VAL A 159 17.29 -6.36 -7.13
C VAL A 159 18.14 -6.24 -8.37
N GLY A 160 19.06 -7.19 -8.55
CA GLY A 160 19.69 -7.38 -9.84
C GLY A 160 18.61 -7.59 -10.91
N GLY A 161 18.97 -7.33 -12.17
CA GLY A 161 18.09 -7.63 -13.29
C GLY A 161 17.64 -9.10 -13.27
N GLU A 162 16.65 -9.47 -14.08
CA GLU A 162 16.06 -10.82 -14.14
C GLU A 162 17.06 -11.99 -14.34
N ASP A 163 18.35 -11.68 -14.59
CA ASP A 163 19.47 -12.62 -14.77
C ASP A 163 20.48 -12.67 -13.60
N ASP A 164 20.27 -11.94 -12.51
CA ASP A 164 21.23 -11.89 -11.39
C ASP A 164 20.89 -12.95 -10.33
N GLU A 165 21.58 -14.09 -10.38
CA GLU A 165 21.59 -15.14 -9.34
C GLU A 165 22.32 -14.70 -8.05
N GLY A 166 22.23 -13.41 -7.70
CA GLY A 166 22.75 -12.89 -6.44
C GLY A 166 21.92 -13.42 -5.26
N GLU A 167 22.59 -13.82 -4.17
CA GLU A 167 21.92 -14.04 -2.88
C GLU A 167 21.24 -12.73 -2.47
N GLY A 168 19.93 -12.61 -2.72
CA GLY A 168 19.17 -11.41 -2.37
C GLY A 168 19.34 -11.05 -0.89
N VAL A 169 19.26 -9.76 -0.56
CA VAL A 169 19.42 -9.28 0.81
C VAL A 169 18.58 -10.08 1.79
N ALA A 170 19.24 -10.71 2.76
CA ALA A 170 18.57 -11.33 3.88
C ALA A 170 17.87 -10.24 4.70
N VAL A 171 16.55 -10.12 4.53
CA VAL A 171 15.73 -9.24 5.37
C VAL A 171 15.59 -9.87 6.75
N GLU A 172 16.30 -9.33 7.73
CA GLU A 172 16.25 -9.78 9.12
C GLU A 172 15.22 -9.02 9.98
N GLY A 173 14.75 -7.87 9.51
CA GLY A 173 13.83 -7.03 10.24
C GLY A 173 13.36 -5.82 9.44
N PRO A 174 12.66 -4.89 10.09
CA PRO A 174 12.18 -3.68 9.43
C PRO A 174 13.33 -2.79 9.00
N HIS A 175 13.17 -2.08 7.88
CA HIS A 175 14.16 -1.13 7.40
C HIS A 175 13.78 0.29 7.80
N VAL A 176 14.64 0.94 8.58
CA VAL A 176 14.45 2.31 9.07
C VAL A 176 15.28 3.27 8.22
N TYR A 177 14.65 4.29 7.66
CA TYR A 177 15.26 5.24 6.72
C TYR A 177 14.61 6.62 6.79
N ALA A 178 14.98 7.53 5.88
CA ALA A 178 14.50 8.92 5.84
C ALA A 178 14.68 9.63 7.20
N ASP A 179 15.93 9.78 7.66
CA ASP A 179 16.28 10.32 8.99
C ASP A 179 15.66 9.55 10.17
N GLY A 180 15.31 8.29 9.97
CA GLY A 180 14.64 7.47 10.99
C GLY A 180 13.15 7.74 11.12
N LEU A 181 12.56 8.46 10.17
CA LEU A 181 11.13 8.79 10.17
C LEU A 181 10.29 7.73 9.46
N ALA A 182 10.86 6.94 8.55
CA ALA A 182 10.13 5.90 7.83
C ALA A 182 10.59 4.49 8.22
N ILE A 183 9.64 3.57 8.34
CA ILE A 183 9.85 2.16 8.69
C ILE A 183 9.17 1.30 7.61
N ALA A 184 9.98 0.65 6.77
CA ALA A 184 9.48 -0.32 5.80
C ALA A 184 9.33 -1.70 6.46
N MET A 185 8.16 -2.32 6.25
CA MET A 185 7.77 -3.61 6.83
C MET A 185 7.59 -4.73 5.79
N ASP A 186 7.64 -4.41 4.50
CA ASP A 186 7.50 -5.41 3.44
C ASP A 186 8.82 -6.17 3.24
N GLY A 187 8.93 -7.33 3.88
CA GLY A 187 10.08 -8.21 3.75
C GLY A 187 10.14 -9.00 2.43
N GLY A 188 9.24 -8.75 1.48
CA GLY A 188 9.26 -9.36 0.16
C GLY A 188 8.75 -10.79 0.12
N VAL A 189 7.68 -11.11 0.86
CA VAL A 189 7.10 -12.49 0.92
C VAL A 189 6.80 -13.05 -0.47
N THR A 190 6.36 -12.21 -1.41
CA THR A 190 6.08 -12.58 -2.81
C THR A 190 7.35 -12.96 -3.60
N MET A 191 8.53 -12.64 -3.05
CA MET A 191 9.85 -12.92 -3.60
C MET A 191 10.63 -13.91 -2.74
N ALA A 192 9.92 -14.80 -2.02
CA ALA A 192 10.49 -15.74 -1.05
C ALA A 192 11.20 -15.08 0.16
N GLY A 193 10.93 -13.79 0.41
CA GLY A 193 11.36 -13.08 1.60
C GLY A 193 10.51 -13.39 2.84
N LYS A 194 10.70 -12.63 3.92
CA LYS A 194 10.07 -12.91 5.23
C LYS A 194 8.79 -12.10 5.45
N LEU A 195 7.81 -12.73 6.10
CA LEU A 195 6.68 -12.01 6.70
C LEU A 195 7.16 -11.40 8.02
N LEU A 196 7.26 -10.07 8.06
CA LEU A 196 7.69 -9.38 9.27
C LEU A 196 6.52 -9.16 10.23
N VAL A 197 6.73 -9.51 11.49
CA VAL A 197 5.83 -9.19 12.60
C VAL A 197 6.69 -8.60 13.69
N VAL A 198 6.47 -7.31 14.00
CA VAL A 198 7.33 -6.54 14.90
C VAL A 198 6.47 -5.74 15.86
N GLN A 199 6.92 -5.64 17.10
CA GLN A 199 6.32 -4.77 18.10
C GLN A 199 6.86 -3.35 17.94
N LEU A 200 5.95 -2.36 17.95
CA LEU A 200 6.29 -0.95 18.00
C LEU A 200 6.15 -0.41 19.44
N PRO A 201 6.91 0.64 19.84
CA PRO A 201 7.97 1.28 19.06
C PRO A 201 9.19 0.36 18.90
N LEU A 202 9.95 0.53 17.80
CA LEU A 202 11.21 -0.20 17.62
C LEU A 202 12.20 0.22 18.70
N THR A 203 12.60 -0.72 19.55
CA THR A 203 13.71 -0.51 20.48
C THR A 203 15.02 -0.51 19.68
N GLY A 204 15.72 0.62 19.69
CA GLY A 204 17.08 0.72 19.14
C GLY A 204 18.10 -0.07 19.94
#